data_AF-A0A7X7BU00-F1
#
_entry.id   AF-A0A7X7BU00-F1
#
_cell.length_a   1.000
_cell.length_b   1.000
_cell.length_c   1.000
_cell.angle_alpha   90.00
_cell.angle_beta   90.00
_cell.angle_gamma   90.00
#
_symmetry.space_group_name_H-M   'P 1'
#
loop_
_entity.id
_entity.type
_entity.pdbx_description
1 polymer ?
#
loop_
_entity_poly.entity_id
_entity_poly.type
_entity_poly.pdbx_seq_one_letter_code
_entity_poly.pdbx_strand_id
1 'polypeptide(L)'
;MIYKTDNPWGDEASAKKRRKTREPHPFTQYGGSGESAIPEEEREEFEKYWYQRGLNFLVRREHSAVEMMEKLTQRGCPDWLADRLIARFKELNYLSLERFAYSYSKNRADLGYGPIRTRYELGYHDIPGNAIDEAFAEIDWESAREIAERKIRQDDPIKRRQALYRRGFSD
;
A
#
# COMPACT_ATOMS: atom_id res chain seq x y z
N MET A 1 23.02 -19.09 -7.91
CA MET A 1 21.75 -19.33 -7.21
C MET A 1 21.21 -17.98 -6.76
N ILE A 2 20.17 -17.49 -7.42
CA ILE A 2 19.54 -16.19 -7.13
C ILE A 2 18.41 -16.48 -6.13
N TYR A 3 18.46 -15.85 -4.96
CA TYR A 3 17.40 -15.96 -3.96
C TYR A 3 16.15 -15.27 -4.49
N LYS A 4 15.11 -16.06 -4.78
CA LYS A 4 13.74 -15.56 -4.87
C LYS A 4 13.32 -15.17 -3.44
N THR A 5 13.10 -13.89 -3.19
CA THR A 5 12.43 -13.44 -1.98
C THR A 5 10.94 -13.66 -2.18
N ASP A 6 10.47 -14.86 -1.81
CA ASP A 6 9.05 -15.15 -1.69
C ASP A 6 8.46 -14.28 -0.58
N ASN A 7 7.58 -13.35 -0.95
CA ASN A 7 6.79 -12.55 -0.02
C ASN A 7 5.95 -13.49 0.87
N PRO A 8 6.23 -13.62 2.18
CA PRO A 8 5.65 -14.67 3.02
C PRO A 8 4.28 -14.31 3.62
N TRP A 9 3.66 -13.19 3.19
CA TRP A 9 2.39 -12.70 3.73
C TRP A 9 1.25 -12.78 2.71
N GLY A 10 1.20 -13.90 1.98
CA GLY A 10 0.00 -14.32 1.28
C GLY A 10 -1.09 -14.73 2.28
N ASP A 11 -1.85 -13.76 2.80
CA ASP A 11 -3.13 -14.04 3.44
C ASP A 11 -4.14 -14.47 2.33
N GLU A 12 -4.17 -15.76 2.00
CA GLU A 12 -5.21 -16.44 1.22
C GLU A 12 -6.56 -16.44 1.98
N ALA A 13 -7.14 -15.26 2.25
CA ALA A 13 -8.47 -15.17 2.86
C ALA A 13 -9.19 -13.83 2.61
N SER A 14 -9.23 -13.35 1.37
CA SER A 14 -10.35 -12.53 0.84
C SER A 14 -10.24 -12.24 -0.67
N ALA A 15 -9.81 -13.23 -1.45
CA ALA A 15 -9.90 -13.17 -2.91
C ALA A 15 -11.23 -13.78 -3.37
N LYS A 16 -12.37 -13.07 -3.18
CA LYS A 16 -13.67 -13.41 -3.82
C LYS A 16 -14.70 -12.27 -3.77
N LYS A 17 -14.28 -11.03 -4.04
CA LYS A 17 -15.19 -10.07 -4.71
C LYS A 17 -14.82 -10.13 -6.18
N ARG A 18 -15.72 -10.66 -7.02
CA ARG A 18 -15.64 -10.58 -8.48
C ARG A 18 -15.25 -9.13 -8.84
N ARG A 19 -14.00 -8.89 -9.23
CA ARG A 19 -13.63 -7.62 -9.87
C ARG A 19 -14.48 -7.60 -11.13
N LYS A 20 -15.47 -6.69 -11.21
CA LYS A 20 -16.10 -6.31 -12.48
C LYS A 20 -14.93 -6.15 -13.45
N THR A 21 -14.92 -6.92 -14.53
CA THR A 21 -13.87 -6.83 -15.56
C THR A 21 -13.71 -5.36 -15.88
N ARG A 22 -12.58 -4.77 -15.47
CA ARG A 22 -12.36 -3.35 -15.75
C ARG A 22 -12.22 -3.25 -17.24
N GLU A 23 -13.00 -2.35 -17.83
CA GLU A 23 -12.83 -2.01 -19.22
C GLU A 23 -11.35 -1.66 -19.46
N PRO A 24 -10.77 -2.11 -20.58
CA PRO A 24 -9.41 -1.77 -20.94
C PRO A 24 -9.28 -0.24 -20.94
N HIS A 25 -8.12 0.28 -20.51
CA HIS A 25 -7.89 1.72 -20.62
C HIS A 25 -7.82 2.14 -22.10
N PRO A 26 -8.21 3.38 -22.44
CA PRO A 26 -8.26 3.84 -23.84
C PRO A 26 -6.91 3.75 -24.56
N PHE A 27 -5.81 3.69 -23.80
CA PHE A 27 -4.44 3.68 -24.29
C PHE A 27 -3.73 2.32 -24.15
N THR A 28 -4.45 1.21 -24.16
CA THR A 28 -3.87 -0.14 -23.95
C THR A 28 -2.75 -0.48 -24.92
N GLN A 29 -2.79 0.08 -26.12
CA GLN A 29 -1.73 -0.05 -27.14
C GLN A 29 -0.36 0.51 -26.71
N TYR A 30 -0.32 1.41 -25.71
CA TYR A 30 0.93 1.97 -25.16
C TYR A 30 1.36 1.32 -23.84
N GLY A 31 0.71 0.23 -23.43
CA GLY A 31 1.08 -0.49 -22.22
C GLY A 31 2.51 -1.02 -22.32
N GLY A 32 3.39 -0.59 -21.41
CA GLY A 32 4.80 -1.01 -21.39
C GLY A 32 5.67 -0.45 -22.53
N SER A 33 5.16 0.48 -23.34
CA SER A 33 5.95 1.17 -24.36
C SER A 33 6.76 2.34 -23.76
N GLY A 34 7.86 2.69 -24.40
CA GLY A 34 8.60 3.92 -24.08
C GLY A 34 7.85 5.16 -24.56
N GLU A 35 8.17 6.33 -24.00
CA GLU A 35 7.54 7.61 -24.31
C GLU A 35 7.52 7.93 -25.83
N SER A 36 8.58 7.55 -26.56
CA SER A 36 8.67 7.76 -28.01
C SER A 36 7.65 6.99 -28.84
N ALA A 37 7.01 5.96 -28.27
CA ALA A 37 5.97 5.18 -28.95
C ALA A 37 4.59 5.87 -28.90
N ILE A 38 4.45 6.95 -28.12
CA ILE A 38 3.21 7.71 -28.01
C ILE A 38 3.27 8.87 -29.01
N PRO A 39 2.32 8.96 -29.97
CA PRO A 39 2.19 10.09 -30.87
C PRO A 39 2.11 11.41 -30.09
N GLU A 40 2.79 12.45 -30.58
CA GLU A 40 2.90 13.73 -29.87
C GLU A 40 1.52 14.33 -29.56
N GLU A 41 0.58 14.19 -30.51
CA GLU A 41 -0.81 14.60 -30.40
C GLU A 41 -1.61 13.88 -29.29
N GLU A 42 -1.18 12.68 -28.86
CA GLU A 42 -1.85 11.88 -27.83
C GLU A 42 -1.18 12.00 -26.45
N ARG A 43 0.02 12.59 -26.35
CA ARG A 43 0.82 12.60 -25.10
C ARG A 43 0.13 13.32 -23.96
N GLU A 44 -0.45 14.49 -24.21
CA GLU A 44 -1.14 15.25 -23.17
C GLU A 44 -2.34 14.48 -22.62
N GLU A 45 -3.15 13.87 -23.50
CA GLU A 45 -4.32 13.10 -23.07
C GLU A 45 -3.90 11.82 -22.33
N PHE A 46 -2.84 11.16 -22.79
CA PHE A 46 -2.27 9.98 -22.15
C PHE A 46 -1.78 10.30 -20.73
N GLU A 47 -0.99 11.37 -20.56
CA GLU A 47 -0.49 11.81 -19.26
C GLU A 47 -1.64 12.23 -18.34
N LYS A 48 -2.58 13.03 -18.86
CA LYS A 48 -3.77 13.48 -18.11
C LYS A 48 -4.62 12.31 -17.62
N TYR A 49 -4.80 11.27 -18.44
CA TYR A 49 -5.52 10.06 -18.05
C TYR A 49 -4.87 9.40 -16.83
N TRP A 50 -3.56 9.15 -16.87
CA TRP A 50 -2.85 8.50 -15.77
C TRP A 50 -2.73 9.39 -14.53
N TYR A 51 -2.52 10.69 -14.70
CA TYR A 51 -2.54 11.68 -13.63
C TYR A 51 -3.87 11.63 -12.85
N GLN A 52 -5.01 11.65 -13.56
CA GLN A 52 -6.33 11.53 -12.93
C GLN A 52 -6.51 10.19 -12.19
N ARG A 53 -5.96 9.09 -12.70
CA ARG A 53 -6.01 7.79 -12.00
C ARG A 53 -5.14 7.77 -10.76
N GLY A 54 -3.98 8.42 -10.80
CA GLY A 54 -3.13 8.65 -9.63
C GLY A 54 -3.88 9.43 -8.55
N LEU A 55 -4.44 10.59 -8.89
CA LEU A 55 -5.26 11.39 -7.98
C LEU A 55 -6.43 10.60 -7.37
N ASN A 56 -7.09 9.75 -8.17
CA ASN A 56 -8.17 8.91 -7.68
C ASN A 56 -7.74 7.95 -6.55
N PHE A 57 -6.48 7.52 -6.47
CA PHE A 57 -5.99 6.81 -5.30
C PHE A 57 -5.86 7.76 -4.12
N LEU A 58 -5.12 8.84 -4.31
CA LEU A 58 -4.74 9.79 -3.26
C LEU A 58 -5.95 10.44 -2.56
N VAL A 59 -7.04 10.69 -3.29
CA VAL A 59 -8.28 11.23 -2.71
C VAL A 59 -8.92 10.29 -1.69
N ARG A 60 -8.69 8.97 -1.79
CA ARG A 60 -9.35 7.98 -0.92
C ARG A 60 -8.61 7.72 0.39
N ARG A 61 -7.29 7.75 0.36
CA ARG A 61 -6.40 7.57 1.51
C ARG A 61 -4.97 7.95 1.12
N GLU A 62 -4.11 8.10 2.11
CA GLU A 62 -2.68 8.20 1.91
C GLU A 62 -2.12 6.91 1.26
N HIS A 63 -1.14 7.10 0.38
CA HIS A 63 -0.39 6.05 -0.30
C HIS A 63 1.10 6.33 -0.16
N SER A 64 1.92 5.28 -0.16
CA SER A 64 3.35 5.42 -0.41
C SER A 64 3.64 5.50 -1.90
N ALA A 65 4.83 5.97 -2.26
CA ALA A 65 5.32 5.91 -3.65
C ALA A 65 5.34 4.46 -4.18
N VAL A 66 5.72 3.50 -3.34
CA VAL A 66 5.73 2.07 -3.69
C VAL A 66 4.31 1.57 -4.00
N GLU A 67 3.32 1.89 -3.17
CA GLU A 67 1.92 1.51 -3.42
C GLU A 67 1.37 2.18 -4.69
N MET A 68 1.77 3.42 -4.97
CA MET A 68 1.36 4.15 -6.17
C MET A 68 1.93 3.51 -7.43
N MET A 69 3.23 3.19 -7.42
CA MET A 69 3.91 2.52 -8.51
C MET A 69 3.20 1.20 -8.83
N GLU A 70 3.05 0.33 -7.84
CA GLU A 70 2.37 -0.96 -8.00
C GLU A 70 0.94 -0.80 -8.56
N LYS A 71 0.16 0.16 -8.03
CA LYS A 71 -1.23 0.36 -8.45
C LYS A 71 -1.36 0.91 -9.86
N LEU A 72 -0.45 1.78 -10.29
CA LEU A 72 -0.44 2.36 -11.63
C LEU A 72 0.01 1.32 -12.66
N THR A 73 1.10 0.60 -12.39
CA THR A 73 1.63 -0.43 -13.31
C THR A 73 0.69 -1.63 -13.44
N GLN A 74 0.08 -2.10 -12.34
CA GLN A 74 -0.99 -3.13 -12.39
C GLN A 74 -2.20 -2.71 -13.24
N ARG A 75 -2.34 -1.41 -13.55
CA ARG A 75 -3.41 -0.89 -14.41
C ARG A 75 -3.00 -0.70 -15.85
N GLY A 76 -1.71 -0.84 -16.19
CA GLY A 76 -1.16 -0.63 -17.52
C GLY A 76 -0.42 0.70 -17.71
N CYS A 77 -0.20 1.48 -16.64
CA CYS A 77 0.64 2.67 -16.72
C CYS A 77 2.10 2.25 -16.94
N PRO A 78 2.80 2.78 -17.95
CA PRO A 78 4.24 2.54 -18.10
C PRO A 78 5.03 3.06 -16.90
N ASP A 79 6.07 2.35 -16.52
CA ASP A 79 6.89 2.64 -15.33
C ASP A 79 7.47 4.07 -15.38
N TRP A 80 7.99 4.49 -16.54
CA TRP A 80 8.56 5.83 -16.72
C TRP A 80 7.55 6.96 -16.45
N LEU A 81 6.27 6.75 -16.81
CA LEU A 81 5.22 7.72 -16.55
C LEU A 81 4.77 7.65 -15.09
N ALA A 82 4.68 6.44 -14.52
CA ALA A 82 4.37 6.27 -13.11
C ALA A 82 5.40 6.99 -12.22
N ASP A 83 6.70 6.85 -12.53
CA ASP A 83 7.79 7.56 -11.85
C ASP A 83 7.64 9.08 -11.96
N ARG A 84 7.41 9.60 -13.18
CA ARG A 84 7.18 11.04 -13.41
C ARG A 84 6.00 11.57 -12.60
N LEU A 85 4.87 10.86 -12.62
CA LEU A 85 3.67 11.23 -11.87
C LEU A 85 3.89 11.19 -10.36
N ILE A 86 4.59 10.17 -9.85
CA ILE A 86 4.92 10.05 -8.43
C ILE A 86 5.84 11.19 -8.00
N ALA A 87 6.86 11.53 -8.78
CA ALA A 87 7.72 12.69 -8.52
C ALA A 87 6.88 13.98 -8.44
N ARG A 88 5.97 14.18 -9.40
CA ARG A 88 5.06 15.33 -9.40
C ARG A 88 4.14 15.37 -8.18
N PHE A 89 3.59 14.23 -7.77
CA PHE A 89 2.75 14.15 -6.58
C PHE A 89 3.51 14.41 -5.27
N LYS A 90 4.80 14.05 -5.21
CA LYS A 90 5.68 14.42 -4.08
C LYS A 90 5.94 15.92 -4.05
N GLU A 91 6.27 16.54 -5.19
CA GLU A 91 6.46 18.00 -5.29
C GLU A 91 5.23 18.79 -4.86
N LEU A 92 4.04 18.31 -5.23
CA LEU A 92 2.76 18.90 -4.84
C LEU A 92 2.32 18.55 -3.40
N ASN A 93 3.15 17.80 -2.65
CA ASN A 93 2.85 17.29 -1.32
C ASN A 93 1.54 16.45 -1.24
N TYR A 94 1.13 15.83 -2.35
CA TYR A 94 0.02 14.87 -2.36
C TYR A 94 0.45 13.50 -1.85
N LEU A 95 1.75 13.22 -1.88
CA LEU A 95 2.38 12.07 -1.24
C LEU A 95 3.28 12.56 -0.11
N SER A 96 3.07 12.04 1.11
CA SER A 96 3.93 12.28 2.28
C SER A 96 4.14 10.96 3.01
N LEU A 97 5.41 10.62 3.28
CA LEU A 97 5.75 9.38 3.98
C LEU A 97 5.32 9.44 5.45
N GLU A 98 5.33 10.63 6.05
CA GLU A 98 4.91 10.88 7.42
C GLU A 98 3.40 10.66 7.58
N ARG A 99 2.58 11.29 6.72
CA ARG A 99 1.13 11.09 6.72
C ARG A 99 0.76 9.65 6.40
N PHE A 100 1.50 9.03 5.46
CA PHE A 100 1.32 7.63 5.13
C PHE A 100 1.64 6.72 6.32
N ALA A 101 2.78 6.91 7.00
CA ALA A 101 3.18 6.10 8.16
C ALA A 101 2.14 6.15 9.28
N TYR A 102 1.68 7.36 9.63
CA TYR A 102 0.65 7.53 10.65
C TYR A 102 -0.68 6.89 10.24
N SER A 103 -1.21 7.25 9.08
CA SER A 103 -2.53 6.76 8.63
C SER A 103 -2.55 5.23 8.42
N TYR A 104 -1.45 4.66 7.92
CA TYR A 104 -1.29 3.21 7.80
C TYR A 104 -1.26 2.57 9.19
N SER A 105 -0.45 3.08 10.12
CA SER A 105 -0.36 2.53 11.48
C SER A 105 -1.69 2.58 12.21
N LYS A 106 -2.40 3.71 12.10
CA LYS A 106 -3.75 3.87 12.66
C LYS A 106 -4.73 2.85 12.07
N ASN A 107 -4.71 2.65 10.75
CA ASN A 107 -5.55 1.64 10.11
C ASN A 107 -5.25 0.22 10.60
N ARG A 108 -3.97 -0.13 10.78
CA ARG A 108 -3.57 -1.44 11.30
C ARG A 108 -4.03 -1.65 12.74
N ALA A 109 -3.86 -0.65 13.59
CA ALA A 109 -4.35 -0.66 14.96
C ALA A 109 -5.88 -0.87 15.02
N ASP A 110 -6.65 -0.13 14.22
CA ASP A 110 -8.12 -0.25 14.15
C ASP A 110 -8.59 -1.63 13.66
N LEU A 111 -7.75 -2.32 12.89
CA LEU A 111 -7.98 -3.69 12.45
C LEU A 111 -7.51 -4.76 13.46
N GLY A 112 -6.89 -4.36 14.57
CA GLY A 112 -6.33 -5.25 15.59
C GLY A 112 -5.05 -5.93 15.13
N TYR A 113 -4.18 -5.20 14.45
CA TYR A 113 -2.79 -5.61 14.19
C TYR A 113 -1.85 -4.83 15.09
N GLY A 114 -0.78 -5.48 15.52
CA GLY A 114 0.17 -4.96 16.49
C GLY A 114 1.38 -4.26 15.87
N PRO A 115 2.23 -3.67 16.73
CA PRO A 115 3.34 -2.82 16.30
C PRO A 115 4.41 -3.58 15.53
N ILE A 116 4.69 -4.84 15.87
CA ILE A 116 5.76 -5.62 15.21
C ILE A 116 5.42 -5.86 13.73
N ARG A 117 4.20 -6.33 13.47
CA ARG A 117 3.73 -6.56 12.10
C ARG A 117 3.61 -5.26 11.33
N THR A 118 3.07 -4.22 11.95
CA THR A 118 2.90 -2.92 11.30
C THR A 118 4.24 -2.30 10.91
N ARG A 119 5.26 -2.40 11.77
CA ARG A 119 6.61 -1.87 11.50
C ARG A 119 7.25 -2.60 10.33
N TYR A 120 7.12 -3.93 10.30
CA TYR A 120 7.59 -4.73 9.19
C TYR A 120 6.92 -4.35 7.86
N GLU A 121 5.60 -4.14 7.88
CA GLU A 121 4.84 -3.71 6.69
C GLU A 121 5.27 -2.32 6.20
N LEU A 122 5.49 -1.37 7.11
CA LEU A 122 6.01 -0.03 6.78
C LEU A 122 7.44 -0.07 6.21
N GLY A 123 8.24 -1.08 6.58
CA GLY A 123 9.60 -1.27 6.07
C GLY A 123 9.68 -1.46 4.55
N TYR A 124 8.59 -1.85 3.88
CA TYR A 124 8.52 -1.98 2.42
C TYR A 124 8.23 -0.68 1.66
N HIS A 125 8.10 0.43 2.37
CA HIS A 125 7.62 1.68 1.79
C HIS A 125 8.67 2.80 1.79
N ASP A 126 9.95 2.46 1.99
CA ASP A 126 11.08 3.39 2.02
C ASP A 126 10.89 4.56 3.02
N ILE A 127 10.21 4.28 4.13
CA ILE A 127 9.96 5.26 5.18
C ILE A 127 11.17 5.30 6.13
N PRO A 128 11.74 6.48 6.41
CA PRO A 128 12.78 6.61 7.42
C PRO A 128 12.34 6.06 8.78
N GLY A 129 13.24 5.37 9.48
CA GLY A 129 12.93 4.75 10.78
C GLY A 129 12.36 5.74 11.81
N ASN A 130 12.89 6.97 11.85
CA ASN A 130 12.39 8.02 12.75
C ASN A 130 10.94 8.41 12.43
N ALA A 131 10.54 8.49 11.17
CA ALA A 131 9.15 8.78 10.80
C ALA A 131 8.20 7.64 11.20
N ILE A 132 8.68 6.39 11.16
CA ILE A 132 7.93 5.25 11.71
C ILE A 132 7.81 5.38 13.24
N ASP A 133 8.88 5.74 13.92
CA ASP A 133 8.90 5.92 15.38
C ASP A 133 7.94 7.03 15.83
N GLU A 134 7.96 8.17 15.14
CA GLU A 134 7.03 9.30 15.36
C GLU A 134 5.58 8.87 15.16
N ALA A 135 5.27 8.21 14.04
CA ALA A 135 3.94 7.68 13.78
C ALA A 135 3.49 6.69 14.87
N PHE A 136 4.39 5.82 15.35
CA PHE A 136 4.08 4.79 16.34
C PHE A 136 3.79 5.37 17.72
N ALA A 137 4.40 6.50 18.07
CA ALA A 137 4.18 7.17 19.34
C ALA A 137 2.75 7.73 19.47
N GLU A 138 2.07 7.99 18.35
CA GLU A 138 0.69 8.48 18.33
C GLU A 138 -0.37 7.36 18.34
N ILE A 139 0.04 6.08 18.24
CA ILE A 139 -0.88 4.95 18.16
C ILE A 139 -1.07 4.30 19.53
N ASP A 140 -2.33 4.17 19.96
CA ASP A 140 -2.71 3.35 21.10
C ASP A 140 -2.72 1.85 20.72
N TRP A 141 -1.57 1.21 20.93
CA TRP A 141 -1.39 -0.22 20.68
C TRP A 141 -2.08 -1.11 21.71
N GLU A 142 -2.46 -0.60 22.88
CA GLU A 142 -3.20 -1.35 23.89
C GLU A 142 -4.65 -1.55 23.43
N SER A 143 -5.31 -0.47 22.99
CA SER A 143 -6.62 -0.55 22.32
C SER A 143 -6.60 -1.49 21.10
N ALA A 144 -5.52 -1.47 20.31
CA ALA A 144 -5.35 -2.39 19.18
C ALA A 144 -5.30 -3.87 19.63
N ARG A 145 -4.64 -4.16 20.76
CA ARG A 145 -4.58 -5.50 21.35
C ARG A 145 -5.97 -5.95 21.80
N GLU A 146 -6.75 -5.10 22.46
CA GLU A 146 -8.12 -5.42 22.86
C GLU A 146 -9.03 -5.74 21.66
N ILE A 147 -8.87 -5.01 20.55
CA ILE A 147 -9.58 -5.32 19.28
C ILE A 147 -9.17 -6.69 18.76
N ALA A 148 -7.87 -7.01 18.78
CA ALA A 148 -7.35 -8.30 18.35
C ALA A 148 -7.90 -9.44 19.21
N GLU A 149 -7.88 -9.28 20.52
CA GLU A 149 -8.38 -10.28 21.48
C GLU A 149 -9.87 -10.54 21.30
N ARG A 150 -10.71 -9.51 21.12
CA ARG A 150 -12.13 -9.69 20.80
C ARG A 150 -12.39 -10.45 19.49
N LYS A 151 -11.50 -10.30 18.51
CA LYS A 151 -11.58 -11.02 17.21
C LYS A 151 -11.10 -12.47 17.30
N ILE A 152 -10.21 -12.78 18.24
CA ILE A 152 -9.66 -14.12 18.43
C ILE A 152 -10.64 -14.95 19.27
N ARG A 153 -11.39 -15.84 18.61
CA ARG A 153 -12.28 -16.80 19.26
C ARG A 153 -11.51 -18.08 19.60
N GLN A 154 -10.64 -18.02 20.60
CA GLN A 154 -9.83 -19.16 21.02
C GLN A 154 -9.66 -19.18 22.54
N ASP A 155 -10.12 -20.27 23.15
CA ASP A 155 -10.09 -20.45 24.60
C ASP A 155 -8.78 -21.09 25.09
N ASP A 156 -8.08 -21.84 24.22
CA ASP A 156 -6.77 -22.40 24.54
C ASP A 156 -5.72 -21.28 24.66
N PRO A 157 -5.05 -21.11 25.83
CA PRO A 157 -4.12 -20.00 26.06
C PRO A 157 -2.92 -20.00 25.10
N ILE A 158 -2.42 -21.17 24.71
CA ILE A 158 -1.27 -21.29 23.81
C ILE A 158 -1.68 -20.85 22.40
N LYS A 159 -2.84 -21.32 21.91
CA LYS A 159 -3.35 -20.96 20.59
C LYS A 159 -3.78 -19.49 20.51
N ARG A 160 -4.36 -18.93 21.58
CA ARG A 160 -4.70 -17.49 21.66
C ARG A 160 -3.45 -16.63 21.55
N ARG A 161 -2.41 -16.98 22.31
CA ARG A 161 -1.10 -16.33 22.27
C ARG A 161 -0.47 -16.38 20.88
N GLN A 162 -0.42 -17.55 20.26
CA GLN A 162 0.06 -17.70 18.89
C GLN A 162 -0.74 -16.86 17.89
N ALA A 163 -2.06 -16.70 18.09
CA ALA A 163 -2.90 -15.85 17.25
C ALA A 163 -2.57 -14.35 17.42
N LEU A 164 -2.25 -13.91 18.64
CA LEU A 164 -1.76 -12.55 18.91
C LEU A 164 -0.39 -12.31 18.28
N TYR A 165 0.53 -13.27 18.38
CA TYR A 165 1.83 -13.22 17.70
C TYR A 165 1.71 -13.05 16.18
N ARG A 166 0.84 -13.82 15.52
CA ARG A 166 0.57 -13.67 14.07
C ARG A 166 -0.03 -12.31 13.69
N ARG A 167 -0.66 -11.63 14.65
CA ARG A 167 -1.16 -10.26 14.48
C ARG A 167 -0.12 -9.20 14.79
N GLY A 168 1.06 -9.56 15.29
CA GLY A 168 2.16 -8.64 15.57
C GLY A 168 2.19 -8.08 16.99
N PHE A 169 1.52 -8.74 17.94
CA PHE A 169 1.66 -8.48 19.37
C PHE A 169 2.67 -9.46 19.96
N SER A 170 3.62 -8.97 20.76
CA SER A 170 4.41 -9.82 21.64
C SER A 170 3.62 -10.16 22.91
N ASP A 171 4.08 -11.18 23.63
CA ASP A 171 3.54 -11.57 24.94
C ASP A 171 3.50 -10.40 25.92
#